data_AF-A0A2V6F543-F1
#
_entry.id   AF-A0A2V6F543-F1
#
_cell.length_a   1.000
_cell.length_b   1.000
_cell.length_c   1.000
_cell.angle_alpha   90.00
_cell.angle_beta   90.00
_cell.angle_gamma   90.00
#
_symmetry.space_group_name_H-M   'P 1'
#
loop_
_entity.id
_entity.type
_entity.pdbx_description
1 polymer ?
#
loop_
_entity_poly.entity_id
_entity_poly.type
_entity_poly.pdbx_seq_one_letter_code
_entity_poly.pdbx_strand_id
1 'polypeptide(L)'
;GCSASAWHKAAELIQAGKIGKLIWGQGYYCRNNPKGEWNYRIDTGATPETVNWNMWLGPVHKKVPFNPDHFFRWRKFYPYCTGLLGDLVPHRLLPLMLATGSPEFPKRVVCTGTKPVGTDRNTPGALERDVPEHIELLAEFPSGLTLTIVSSTVSATSPDFVIYGHQATLNLGDAGNRLSLVPERPFADEIDPITMDGLEPHEDVGVHEKNWFDSIRANKKPNADIELAVRAQTVISLAEMSQRLNMTCLFDEKARKVMDGSGKEVKPITYGTLELS
;
A
#
# COMPACT_ATOMS: atom_id res chain seq x y z
N GLY A 1 9.96 -4.16 2.34
CA GLY A 1 9.19 -5.22 3.02
C GLY A 1 9.36 -5.13 4.53
N CYS A 2 8.35 -5.52 5.32
CA CYS A 2 8.30 -5.31 6.78
C CYS A 2 9.39 -6.01 7.61
N SER A 3 10.25 -6.83 7.00
CA SER A 3 11.38 -7.45 7.70
C SER A 3 12.69 -6.67 7.58
N ALA A 4 12.74 -5.63 6.75
CA ALA A 4 13.94 -4.81 6.64
C ALA A 4 14.18 -4.01 7.94
N SER A 5 15.43 -3.96 8.40
CA SER A 5 15.76 -3.49 9.75
C SER A 5 15.50 -2.01 10.00
N ALA A 6 15.58 -1.14 8.99
CA ALA A 6 15.35 0.29 9.20
C ALA A 6 13.94 0.60 9.73
N TRP A 7 12.91 -0.16 9.30
CA TRP A 7 11.54 0.06 9.75
C TRP A 7 11.37 -0.25 11.25
N HIS A 8 12.02 -1.31 11.73
CA HIS A 8 12.02 -1.67 13.15
C HIS A 8 12.82 -0.68 13.98
N LYS A 9 13.97 -0.22 13.49
CA LYS A 9 14.77 0.81 14.17
C LYS A 9 14.04 2.15 14.24
N ALA A 10 13.29 2.52 13.21
CA ALA A 10 12.42 3.69 13.24
C ALA A 10 11.35 3.56 14.33
N ALA A 11 10.68 2.42 14.40
CA ALA A 11 9.68 2.14 15.43
C ALA A 11 10.28 2.24 16.84
N GLU A 12 11.46 1.68 17.08
CA GLU A 12 12.18 1.77 18.36
C GLU A 12 12.47 3.24 18.74
N LEU A 13 13.02 4.04 17.81
CA LEU A 13 13.33 5.46 18.05
C LEU A 13 12.07 6.28 18.33
N ILE A 14 10.99 6.04 17.59
CA ILE A 14 9.70 6.72 17.76
C ILE A 14 9.08 6.37 19.11
N GLN A 15 9.05 5.08 19.48
CA GLN A 15 8.55 4.63 20.78
C GLN A 15 9.40 5.18 21.95
N ALA A 16 10.70 5.36 21.73
CA ALA A 16 11.59 6.02 22.69
C ALA A 16 11.44 7.55 22.74
N GLY A 17 10.50 8.13 21.98
CA GLY A 17 10.22 9.57 21.97
C GLY A 17 11.26 10.43 21.26
N LYS A 18 12.18 9.84 20.50
CA LYS A 18 13.35 10.53 19.94
C LYS A 18 13.02 11.60 18.89
N ILE A 19 11.81 11.58 18.34
CA ILE A 19 11.36 12.57 17.36
C ILE A 19 10.14 13.38 17.83
N GLY A 20 9.72 13.21 19.09
CA GLY A 20 8.51 13.82 19.62
C GLY A 20 7.23 13.30 18.99
N LYS A 21 6.18 14.14 18.97
CA LYS A 21 4.87 13.79 18.42
C LYS A 21 4.95 13.58 16.90
N LEU A 22 4.47 12.44 16.40
CA LEU A 22 4.35 12.21 14.96
C LEU A 22 3.36 13.18 14.32
N ILE A 23 3.73 13.77 13.19
CA ILE A 23 2.95 14.76 12.44
C ILE A 23 2.55 14.21 11.07
N TRP A 24 3.52 13.77 10.28
CA TRP A 24 3.31 13.36 8.89
C TRP A 24 4.30 12.26 8.50
N GLY A 25 3.97 11.45 7.50
CA GLY A 25 4.91 10.57 6.83
C GLY A 25 4.54 10.36 5.36
N GLN A 26 5.53 9.97 4.57
CA GLN A 26 5.39 9.79 3.13
C GLN A 26 6.07 8.51 2.64
N GLY A 27 5.49 7.93 1.59
CA GLY A 27 6.03 6.75 0.94
C GLY A 27 5.66 6.67 -0.54
N TYR A 28 6.52 6.02 -1.32
CA TYR A 28 6.40 6.01 -2.78
C TYR A 28 6.67 4.62 -3.34
N TYR A 29 5.85 4.20 -4.31
CA TYR A 29 6.14 3.04 -5.16
C TYR A 29 5.96 3.42 -6.62
N CYS A 30 7.04 3.93 -7.21
CA CYS A 30 7.04 4.58 -8.50
C CYS A 30 7.92 3.81 -9.50
N ARG A 31 7.40 3.61 -10.70
CA ARG A 31 8.05 2.98 -11.85
C ARG A 31 7.62 3.68 -13.13
N ASN A 32 8.36 3.46 -14.21
CA ASN A 32 7.98 3.95 -15.53
C ASN A 32 8.05 2.80 -16.54
N ASN A 33 6.91 2.19 -16.82
CA ASN A 33 6.81 1.04 -17.70
C ASN A 33 6.22 1.45 -19.06
N PRO A 34 7.02 1.53 -20.13
CA PRO A 34 6.56 2.00 -21.43
C PRO A 34 5.60 1.03 -22.13
N LYS A 35 5.47 -0.22 -21.65
CA LYS A 35 4.63 -1.27 -22.22
C LYS A 35 3.38 -1.56 -21.38
N GLY A 36 3.13 -0.77 -20.34
CA GLY A 36 2.04 -0.99 -19.42
C GLY A 36 2.29 -2.15 -18.44
N GLU A 37 1.61 -2.08 -17.32
CA GLU A 37 1.74 -2.96 -16.18
C GLU A 37 0.87 -4.20 -16.31
N TRP A 38 1.36 -5.26 -15.67
CA TRP A 38 0.68 -6.56 -15.62
C TRP A 38 0.39 -7.15 -17.01
N ASN A 39 1.08 -6.67 -18.06
CA ASN A 39 1.01 -7.22 -19.42
C ASN A 39 1.87 -8.48 -19.56
N TYR A 40 1.58 -9.48 -18.72
CA TYR A 40 2.30 -10.74 -18.69
C TYR A 40 2.07 -11.57 -19.95
N ARG A 41 2.96 -12.55 -20.17
CA ARG A 41 2.76 -13.57 -21.20
C ARG A 41 1.49 -14.36 -20.89
N ILE A 42 0.67 -14.59 -21.91
CA ILE A 42 -0.48 -15.48 -21.85
C ILE A 42 -0.02 -16.88 -22.30
N ASP A 43 -0.36 -17.89 -21.52
CA ASP A 43 -0.17 -19.28 -21.94
C ASP A 43 -1.31 -19.70 -22.87
N THR A 44 -0.97 -20.13 -24.09
CA THR A 44 -1.94 -20.59 -25.09
C THR A 44 -2.64 -21.89 -24.70
N GLY A 45 -2.09 -22.65 -23.73
CA GLY A 45 -2.74 -23.82 -23.17
C GLY A 45 -3.90 -23.51 -22.23
N ALA A 46 -4.07 -22.24 -21.81
CA ALA A 46 -5.20 -21.80 -21.01
C ALA A 46 -6.40 -21.50 -21.92
N THR A 47 -7.36 -22.43 -21.93
CA THR A 47 -8.57 -22.38 -22.74
C THR A 47 -9.79 -22.59 -21.84
N PRO A 48 -11.04 -22.37 -22.34
CA PRO A 48 -12.24 -22.69 -21.58
C PRO A 48 -12.32 -24.15 -21.11
N GLU A 49 -11.63 -25.07 -21.80
CA GLU A 49 -11.61 -26.49 -21.48
C GLU A 49 -10.58 -26.84 -20.39
N THR A 50 -9.49 -26.08 -20.28
CA THR A 50 -8.39 -26.33 -19.33
C THR A 50 -8.46 -25.45 -18.08
N VAL A 51 -9.20 -24.34 -18.13
CA VAL A 51 -9.39 -23.42 -17.01
C VAL A 51 -10.82 -23.54 -16.49
N ASN A 52 -10.97 -23.87 -15.21
CA ASN A 52 -12.26 -23.78 -14.54
C ASN A 52 -12.64 -22.30 -14.29
N TRP A 53 -13.12 -21.64 -15.34
CA TRP A 53 -13.39 -20.21 -15.34
C TRP A 53 -14.48 -19.80 -14.34
N ASN A 54 -15.52 -20.63 -14.19
CA ASN A 54 -16.59 -20.37 -13.23
C ASN A 54 -16.07 -20.39 -11.78
N MET A 55 -15.17 -21.32 -11.46
CA MET A 55 -14.50 -21.35 -10.16
C MET A 55 -13.62 -20.12 -9.98
N TRP A 56 -12.83 -19.75 -10.99
CA TRP A 56 -11.95 -18.59 -10.93
C TRP A 56 -12.71 -17.28 -10.73
N LEU A 57 -13.83 -17.08 -11.43
CA LEU A 57 -14.66 -15.89 -11.28
C LEU A 57 -15.29 -15.76 -9.88
N GLY A 58 -15.42 -16.84 -9.11
CA GLY A 58 -15.91 -16.82 -7.74
C GLY A 58 -17.18 -15.96 -7.54
N PRO A 59 -17.16 -14.97 -6.62
CA PRO A 59 -18.33 -14.14 -6.31
C PRO A 59 -18.56 -12.95 -7.27
N VAL A 60 -17.70 -12.75 -8.28
CA VAL A 60 -17.82 -11.61 -9.21
C VAL A 60 -19.20 -11.62 -9.85
N HIS A 61 -19.98 -10.55 -9.66
CA HIS A 61 -21.38 -10.49 -10.09
C HIS A 61 -21.51 -10.49 -11.63
N LYS A 62 -20.65 -9.74 -12.33
CA LYS A 62 -20.67 -9.68 -13.80
C LYS A 62 -19.89 -10.85 -14.40
N LYS A 63 -20.59 -11.94 -14.70
CA LYS A 63 -20.02 -13.10 -15.39
C LYS A 63 -19.78 -12.77 -16.87
N VAL A 64 -18.54 -12.94 -17.32
CA VAL A 64 -18.12 -12.80 -18.73
C VAL A 64 -17.61 -14.15 -19.25
N PRO A 65 -17.62 -14.41 -20.57
CA PRO A 65 -16.95 -15.59 -21.14
C PRO A 65 -15.46 -15.64 -20.76
N PHE A 66 -14.87 -16.83 -20.80
CA PHE A 66 -13.43 -16.98 -20.53
C PHE A 66 -12.63 -16.01 -21.39
N ASN A 67 -11.76 -15.24 -20.74
CA ASN A 67 -10.89 -14.29 -21.38
C ASN A 67 -9.48 -14.44 -20.78
N PRO A 68 -8.47 -14.80 -21.59
CA PRO A 68 -7.12 -15.04 -21.08
C PRO A 68 -6.44 -13.78 -20.55
N ASP A 69 -6.78 -12.58 -21.04
CA ASP A 69 -6.32 -11.32 -20.44
C ASP A 69 -6.89 -11.18 -19.02
N HIS A 70 -8.18 -11.45 -18.83
CA HIS A 70 -8.80 -11.38 -17.51
C HIS A 70 -8.19 -12.43 -16.55
N PHE A 71 -7.82 -13.61 -17.02
CA PHE A 71 -7.21 -14.66 -16.19
C PHE A 71 -5.76 -14.33 -15.79
N PHE A 72 -4.88 -14.05 -16.76
CA PHE A 72 -3.45 -13.83 -16.48
C PHE A 72 -3.12 -12.41 -16.02
N ARG A 73 -3.91 -11.42 -16.44
CA ARG A 73 -3.64 -9.99 -16.24
C ARG A 73 -4.73 -9.33 -15.39
N TRP A 74 -5.37 -10.12 -14.52
CA TRP A 74 -6.50 -9.75 -13.66
C TRP A 74 -6.30 -8.46 -12.85
N ARG A 75 -5.05 -8.13 -12.48
CA ARG A 75 -4.69 -6.92 -11.74
C ARG A 75 -5.10 -5.61 -12.45
N LYS A 76 -5.33 -5.67 -13.76
CA LYS A 76 -5.76 -4.54 -14.59
C LYS A 76 -7.23 -4.18 -14.43
N PHE A 77 -8.06 -5.11 -13.98
CA PHE A 77 -9.51 -4.99 -14.12
C PHE A 77 -10.20 -4.90 -12.76
N TYR A 78 -11.10 -3.93 -12.61
CA TYR A 78 -11.84 -3.69 -11.37
C TYR A 78 -12.68 -4.87 -10.86
N PRO A 79 -13.15 -5.81 -11.71
CA PRO A 79 -13.87 -6.97 -11.19
C PRO A 79 -13.01 -7.91 -10.34
N TYR A 80 -11.68 -7.79 -10.40
CA TYR A 80 -10.77 -8.73 -9.74
C TYR A 80 -9.75 -8.03 -8.83
N CYS A 81 -9.44 -6.76 -9.10
CA CYS A 81 -8.36 -6.05 -8.44
C CYS A 81 -8.59 -4.54 -8.36
N THR A 82 -7.73 -3.87 -7.62
CA THR A 82 -7.69 -2.41 -7.43
C THR A 82 -6.41 -1.79 -8.00
N GLY A 83 -5.66 -2.55 -8.80
CA GLY A 83 -4.45 -2.10 -9.46
C GLY A 83 -3.37 -1.69 -8.47
N LEU A 84 -2.86 -0.46 -8.60
CA LEU A 84 -1.77 0.06 -7.76
C LEU A 84 -2.10 0.02 -6.27
N LEU A 85 -3.36 0.27 -5.89
CA LEU A 85 -3.80 0.26 -4.50
C LEU A 85 -3.67 -1.12 -3.86
N GLY A 86 -4.01 -2.18 -4.58
CA GLY A 86 -3.98 -3.56 -4.07
C GLY A 86 -2.65 -4.26 -4.27
N ASP A 87 -1.87 -3.85 -5.27
CA ASP A 87 -0.61 -4.50 -5.64
C ASP A 87 0.61 -3.75 -5.08
N LEU A 88 0.75 -2.45 -5.37
CA LEU A 88 2.00 -1.72 -5.13
C LEU A 88 2.02 -0.95 -3.81
N VAL A 89 0.90 -0.30 -3.45
CA VAL A 89 0.76 0.44 -2.19
C VAL A 89 1.07 -0.39 -0.94
N PRO A 90 0.63 -1.66 -0.79
CA PRO A 90 0.91 -2.45 0.41
C PRO A 90 2.41 -2.59 0.71
N HIS A 91 3.24 -2.69 -0.33
CA HIS A 91 4.70 -2.84 -0.18
C HIS A 91 5.35 -1.66 0.55
N ARG A 92 4.69 -0.50 0.57
CA ARG A 92 5.20 0.74 1.18
C ARG A 92 4.39 1.17 2.39
N LEU A 93 3.08 1.00 2.34
CA LEU A 93 2.20 1.36 3.44
C LEU A 93 2.44 0.48 4.67
N LEU A 94 2.58 -0.85 4.53
CA LEU A 94 2.76 -1.73 5.69
C LEU A 94 4.07 -1.42 6.44
N PRO A 95 5.24 -1.32 5.79
CA PRO A 95 6.48 -0.98 6.48
C PRO A 95 6.46 0.42 7.09
N LEU A 96 5.83 1.40 6.43
CA LEU A 96 5.71 2.76 6.95
C LEU A 96 4.80 2.80 8.18
N MET A 97 3.67 2.09 8.17
CA MET A 97 2.79 1.94 9.34
C MET A 97 3.49 1.19 10.47
N LEU A 98 4.28 0.16 10.18
CA LEU A 98 5.11 -0.52 11.18
C LEU A 98 6.10 0.44 11.84
N ALA A 99 6.76 1.28 11.04
CA ALA A 99 7.75 2.24 11.50
C ALA A 99 7.17 3.31 12.44
N THR A 100 5.85 3.53 12.47
CA THR A 100 5.24 4.44 13.46
C THR A 100 5.32 3.90 14.90
N GLY A 101 5.65 2.62 15.07
CA GLY A 101 5.74 1.95 16.37
C GLY A 101 4.38 1.66 17.04
N SER A 102 3.29 2.28 16.59
CA SER A 102 1.94 1.99 17.04
C SER A 102 0.95 2.18 15.89
N PRO A 103 0.85 1.22 14.96
CA PRO A 103 -0.07 1.31 13.84
C PRO A 103 -1.52 1.47 14.30
N GLU A 104 -2.24 2.41 13.72
CA GLU A 104 -3.64 2.72 14.03
C GLU A 104 -4.57 2.32 12.88
N PHE A 105 -5.86 2.12 13.15
CA PHE A 105 -6.86 2.21 12.09
C PHE A 105 -6.95 3.66 11.59
N PRO A 106 -7.17 3.88 10.28
CA PRO A 106 -7.39 5.23 9.80
C PRO A 106 -8.69 5.80 10.37
N LYS A 107 -8.73 7.10 10.55
CA LYS A 107 -9.94 7.87 10.84
C LYS A 107 -10.58 8.40 9.56
N ARG A 108 -9.75 8.79 8.58
CA ARG A 108 -10.18 9.38 7.32
C ARG A 108 -9.19 9.06 6.21
N VAL A 109 -9.70 8.76 5.01
CA VAL A 109 -8.89 8.50 3.81
C VAL A 109 -9.50 9.22 2.61
N VAL A 110 -8.63 9.82 1.80
CA VAL A 110 -8.95 10.37 0.48
C VAL A 110 -7.97 9.81 -0.54
N CYS A 111 -8.43 9.45 -1.73
CA CYS A 111 -7.58 8.97 -2.81
C CYS A 111 -8.01 9.55 -4.16
N THR A 112 -7.02 9.90 -4.98
CA THR A 112 -7.21 10.23 -6.39
C THR A 112 -6.44 9.22 -7.25
N GLY A 113 -6.91 9.01 -8.48
CA GLY A 113 -6.25 8.14 -9.43
C GLY A 113 -6.47 8.63 -10.86
N THR A 114 -5.43 8.57 -11.69
CA THR A 114 -5.47 9.02 -13.09
C THR A 114 -4.85 8.00 -14.04
N LYS A 115 -5.21 8.10 -15.32
CA LYS A 115 -4.71 7.25 -16.41
C LYS A 115 -4.57 8.02 -17.74
N PRO A 116 -3.78 9.12 -17.81
CA PRO A 116 -3.68 9.93 -19.01
C PRO A 116 -2.74 9.39 -20.11
N VAL A 117 -1.79 8.51 -19.79
CA VAL A 117 -0.70 8.04 -20.68
C VAL A 117 -1.13 6.82 -21.48
N GLY A 118 -1.79 5.83 -20.86
CA GLY A 118 -2.35 4.68 -21.58
C GLY A 118 -1.30 3.72 -22.14
N THR A 119 -0.25 3.43 -21.36
CA THR A 119 0.91 2.62 -21.78
C THR A 119 0.57 1.18 -22.20
N ASP A 120 -0.59 0.66 -21.82
CA ASP A 120 -1.05 -0.68 -22.26
C ASP A 120 -1.20 -0.80 -23.78
N ARG A 121 -1.52 0.30 -24.48
CA ARG A 121 -1.65 0.34 -25.95
C ARG A 121 -0.35 0.01 -26.68
N ASN A 122 0.77 0.14 -25.99
CA ASN A 122 2.10 -0.16 -26.53
C ASN A 122 2.42 -1.67 -26.47
N THR A 123 1.54 -2.49 -25.88
CA THR A 123 1.66 -3.95 -25.91
C THR A 123 0.62 -4.54 -26.87
N PRO A 124 1.06 -5.14 -28.00
CA PRO A 124 0.15 -5.74 -28.97
C PRO A 124 -0.77 -6.79 -28.33
N GLY A 125 -2.08 -6.64 -28.58
CA GLY A 125 -3.10 -7.57 -28.09
C GLY A 125 -3.43 -7.46 -26.61
N ALA A 126 -2.81 -6.55 -25.85
CA ALA A 126 -3.22 -6.28 -24.48
C ALA A 126 -4.49 -5.42 -24.44
N LEU A 127 -5.43 -5.76 -23.55
CA LEU A 127 -6.55 -4.88 -23.25
C LEU A 127 -6.06 -3.63 -22.51
N GLU A 128 -6.80 -2.53 -22.52
CA GLU A 128 -6.49 -1.40 -21.63
C GLU A 128 -6.92 -1.75 -20.20
N ARG A 129 -6.11 -1.39 -19.19
CA ARG A 129 -6.51 -1.58 -17.79
C ARG A 129 -7.68 -0.68 -17.42
N ASP A 130 -8.54 -1.09 -16.49
CA ASP A 130 -9.57 -0.24 -15.90
C ASP A 130 -8.98 0.70 -14.84
N VAL A 131 -8.08 0.14 -14.02
CA VAL A 131 -7.46 0.76 -12.85
C VAL A 131 -6.55 1.94 -13.22
N PRO A 132 -6.28 2.88 -12.30
CA PRO A 132 -5.38 4.00 -12.58
C PRO A 132 -3.94 3.55 -12.84
N GLU A 133 -3.17 4.37 -13.55
CA GLU A 133 -1.71 4.17 -13.72
C GLU A 133 -0.88 5.09 -12.82
N HIS A 134 -1.54 6.04 -12.15
CA HIS A 134 -1.04 6.88 -11.07
C HIS A 134 -2.10 7.03 -9.99
N ILE A 135 -1.73 6.92 -8.71
CA ILE A 135 -2.60 7.15 -7.55
C ILE A 135 -1.87 7.97 -6.48
N GLU A 136 -2.65 8.77 -5.77
CA GLU A 136 -2.21 9.48 -4.57
C GLU A 136 -3.27 9.31 -3.49
N LEU A 137 -2.89 8.79 -2.33
CA LEU A 137 -3.76 8.65 -1.17
C LEU A 137 -3.20 9.40 0.04
N LEU A 138 -4.11 9.96 0.82
CA LEU A 138 -3.86 10.61 2.10
C LEU A 138 -4.72 9.94 3.18
N ALA A 139 -4.07 9.46 4.24
CA ALA A 139 -4.73 8.86 5.40
C ALA A 139 -4.45 9.68 6.66
N GLU A 140 -5.50 10.00 7.41
CA GLU A 140 -5.43 10.60 8.74
C GLU A 140 -5.74 9.54 9.80
N PHE A 141 -4.97 9.55 10.89
CA PHE A 141 -5.10 8.64 12.02
C PHE A 141 -5.59 9.37 13.29
N PRO A 142 -6.22 8.67 14.24
CA PRO A 142 -6.71 9.26 15.49
C PRO A 142 -5.65 10.04 16.29
N SER A 143 -4.40 9.61 16.25
CA SER A 143 -3.28 10.31 16.90
C SER A 143 -2.98 11.70 16.32
N GLY A 144 -3.52 12.05 15.15
CA GLY A 144 -3.21 13.26 14.39
C GLY A 144 -2.11 13.05 13.34
N LEU A 145 -1.48 11.87 13.28
CA LEU A 145 -0.58 11.50 12.20
C LEU A 145 -1.33 11.50 10.86
N THR A 146 -0.68 12.00 9.82
CA THR A 146 -1.10 11.82 8.43
C THR A 146 -0.07 11.02 7.65
N LEU A 147 -0.50 10.15 6.75
CA LEU A 147 0.39 9.44 5.83
C LEU A 147 -0.04 9.69 4.38
N THR A 148 0.92 10.05 3.53
CA THR A 148 0.73 10.18 2.09
C THR A 148 1.44 9.03 1.37
N ILE A 149 0.73 8.28 0.54
CA ILE A 149 1.34 7.28 -0.35
C ILE A 149 1.05 7.66 -1.80
N VAL A 150 2.10 7.66 -2.61
CA VAL A 150 2.01 7.84 -4.06
C VAL A 150 2.48 6.57 -4.74
N SER A 151 1.73 6.12 -5.75
CA SER A 151 2.20 5.05 -6.62
C SER A 151 1.95 5.41 -8.07
N SER A 152 2.98 5.22 -8.89
CA SER A 152 2.93 5.51 -10.32
C SER A 152 3.61 4.41 -11.09
N THR A 153 3.10 4.12 -12.28
CA THR A 153 3.70 3.16 -13.21
C THR A 153 4.11 3.82 -14.53
N VAL A 154 4.01 5.14 -14.58
CA VAL A 154 4.36 6.01 -15.71
C VAL A 154 5.33 7.12 -15.32
N SER A 155 5.84 7.10 -14.08
CA SER A 155 6.86 8.01 -13.55
C SER A 155 7.67 7.28 -12.48
N ALA A 156 8.97 7.11 -12.71
CA ALA A 156 9.82 6.25 -11.88
C ALA A 156 10.45 6.97 -10.69
N THR A 157 10.81 8.24 -10.85
CA THR A 157 11.52 8.98 -9.81
C THR A 157 10.57 9.35 -8.68
N SER A 158 10.95 9.02 -7.46
CA SER A 158 10.24 9.41 -6.25
C SER A 158 11.20 9.90 -5.16
N PRO A 159 10.71 10.70 -4.20
CA PRO A 159 11.44 10.94 -2.96
C PRO A 159 11.65 9.66 -2.14
N ASP A 160 12.55 9.75 -1.17
CA ASP A 160 12.75 8.73 -0.12
C ASP A 160 11.54 8.68 0.85
N PHE A 161 11.52 7.64 1.68
CA PHE A 161 10.56 7.51 2.78
C PHE A 161 10.93 8.44 3.92
N VAL A 162 9.94 9.14 4.47
CA VAL A 162 10.18 10.06 5.58
C VAL A 162 9.05 9.97 6.60
N ILE A 163 9.41 10.02 7.88
CA ILE A 163 8.48 10.22 9.00
C ILE A 163 8.90 11.48 9.75
N TYR A 164 8.00 12.43 9.84
CA TYR A 164 8.18 13.73 10.49
C TYR A 164 7.59 13.68 11.90
N GLY A 165 8.44 13.91 12.89
CA GLY A 165 8.04 14.22 14.25
C GLY A 165 8.17 15.72 14.53
N HIS A 166 7.59 16.18 15.64
CA HIS A 166 7.67 17.58 16.05
C HIS A 166 9.11 18.03 16.32
N GLN A 167 9.97 17.14 16.81
CA GLN A 167 11.33 17.48 17.25
C GLN A 167 12.43 17.03 16.28
N ALA A 168 12.15 16.00 15.47
CA ALA A 168 13.11 15.49 14.50
C ALA A 168 12.40 14.75 13.36
N THR A 169 13.13 14.54 12.28
CA THR A 169 12.69 13.85 11.07
C THR A 169 13.49 12.55 10.89
N LEU A 170 12.81 11.44 10.57
CA LEU A 170 13.42 10.18 10.18
C LEU A 170 13.37 10.01 8.67
N ASN A 171 14.52 10.02 8.00
CA ASN A 171 14.64 9.61 6.60
C ASN A 171 14.99 8.12 6.53
N LEU A 172 14.25 7.37 5.72
CA LEU A 172 14.33 5.93 5.59
C LEU A 172 14.67 5.60 4.13
N GLY A 173 15.72 4.82 3.91
CA GLY A 173 16.12 4.39 2.57
C GLY A 173 15.08 3.46 1.93
N ASP A 174 14.96 3.50 0.61
CA ASP A 174 13.94 2.77 -0.17
C ASP A 174 13.89 1.25 0.09
N ALA A 175 15.04 0.63 0.38
CA ALA A 175 15.16 -0.80 0.67
C ALA A 175 15.17 -1.13 2.18
N GLY A 176 14.96 -0.14 3.05
CA GLY A 176 15.05 -0.31 4.50
C GLY A 176 16.47 -0.61 5.00
N ASN A 177 17.49 -0.21 4.25
CA ASN A 177 18.92 -0.41 4.51
C ASN A 177 19.60 0.80 5.18
N ARG A 178 18.90 1.94 5.26
CA ARG A 178 19.40 3.18 5.86
C ARG A 178 18.32 3.84 6.70
N LEU A 179 18.74 4.44 7.80
CA LEU A 179 17.94 5.33 8.63
C LEU A 179 18.78 6.54 9.05
N SER A 180 18.22 7.74 8.94
CA SER A 180 18.82 8.93 9.56
C SER A 180 17.80 9.70 10.38
N LEU A 181 18.14 10.05 11.61
CA LEU A 181 17.40 11.01 12.43
C LEU A 181 18.07 12.38 12.28
N VAL A 182 17.29 13.37 11.85
CA VAL A 182 17.72 14.75 11.70
C VAL A 182 16.87 15.62 12.63
N PRO A 183 17.48 16.25 13.67
CA PRO A 183 16.76 17.16 14.55
C PRO A 183 16.20 18.36 13.78
N GLU A 184 14.99 18.79 14.14
CA GLU A 184 14.48 20.06 13.70
C GLU A 184 15.31 21.18 14.34
N ARG A 185 15.52 22.28 13.62
CA ARG A 185 16.43 23.37 14.04
C ARG A 185 16.20 23.85 15.48
N PRO A 186 14.95 24.02 15.97
CA PRO A 186 14.71 24.45 17.36
C PRO A 186 15.14 23.44 18.43
N PHE A 187 15.38 22.18 18.08
CA PHE A 187 15.71 21.08 19.00
C PHE A 187 17.13 20.53 18.77
N ALA A 188 17.92 21.18 17.90
CA ALA A 188 19.23 20.68 17.48
C ALA A 188 20.29 20.66 18.62
N ASP A 189 20.10 21.46 19.67
CA ASP A 189 20.97 21.45 20.85
C ASP A 189 20.59 20.35 21.87
N GLU A 190 19.38 19.77 21.74
CA GLU A 190 18.84 18.76 22.66
C GLU A 190 18.89 17.33 22.10
N ILE A 191 18.95 17.20 20.77
CA ILE A 191 18.86 15.93 20.07
C ILE A 191 20.06 15.79 19.14
N ASP A 192 20.85 14.74 19.34
CA ASP A 192 21.94 14.39 18.42
C ASP A 192 21.40 13.75 17.14
N PRO A 193 21.93 14.10 15.96
CA PRO A 193 21.62 13.40 14.73
C PRO A 193 22.10 11.96 14.78
N ILE A 194 21.34 11.05 14.16
CA ILE A 194 21.70 9.63 14.05
C ILE A 194 21.80 9.29 12.57
N THR A 195 22.83 8.55 12.16
CA THR A 195 22.89 7.95 10.83
C THR A 195 23.27 6.48 10.98
N MET A 196 22.45 5.61 10.40
CA MET A 196 22.66 4.17 10.36
C MET A 196 22.61 3.74 8.89
N ASP A 197 23.77 3.38 8.35
CA ASP A 197 23.92 2.84 6.99
C ASP A 197 24.20 1.32 7.05
N GLY A 198 23.90 0.61 5.97
CA GLY A 198 24.19 -0.83 5.85
C GLY A 198 23.41 -1.68 6.85
N LEU A 199 22.20 -1.25 7.23
CA LEU A 199 21.33 -2.02 8.12
C LEU A 199 20.88 -3.31 7.42
N GLU A 200 21.08 -4.42 8.12
CA GLU A 200 20.66 -5.76 7.69
C GLU A 200 19.66 -6.35 8.71
N PRO A 201 18.70 -7.17 8.25
CA PRO A 201 18.44 -7.49 6.84
C PRO A 201 17.85 -6.28 6.09
N HIS A 202 18.18 -6.14 4.81
CA HIS A 202 17.44 -5.28 3.88
C HIS A 202 16.18 -5.99 3.34
N GLU A 203 15.42 -5.35 2.45
CA GLU A 203 14.25 -5.96 1.83
C GLU A 203 14.62 -7.21 1.02
N ASP A 204 14.22 -8.37 1.54
CA ASP A 204 14.41 -9.67 0.92
C ASP A 204 13.23 -10.62 1.23
N VAL A 205 12.77 -11.37 0.23
CA VAL A 205 11.63 -12.29 0.37
C VAL A 205 11.99 -13.49 1.25
N GLY A 206 13.19 -14.06 1.08
CA GLY A 206 13.65 -15.21 1.86
C GLY A 206 13.80 -14.89 3.34
N VAL A 207 14.26 -13.68 3.68
CA VAL A 207 14.26 -13.18 5.06
C VAL A 207 12.84 -13.10 5.62
N HIS A 208 11.87 -12.61 4.83
CA HIS A 208 10.49 -12.48 5.28
C HIS A 208 9.81 -13.84 5.50
N GLU A 209 10.02 -14.79 4.58
CA GLU A 209 9.55 -16.17 4.71
C GLU A 209 10.19 -16.87 5.93
N LYS A 210 11.50 -16.68 6.13
CA LYS A 210 12.19 -17.19 7.31
C LYS A 210 11.59 -16.65 8.60
N ASN A 211 11.29 -15.35 8.66
CA ASN A 211 10.63 -14.74 9.83
C ASN A 211 9.29 -15.43 10.15
N TRP A 212 8.49 -15.78 9.13
CA TRP A 212 7.24 -16.50 9.32
C TRP A 212 7.48 -17.90 9.93
N PHE A 213 8.39 -18.69 9.36
CA PHE A 213 8.70 -20.02 9.89
C PHE A 213 9.28 -19.97 11.31
N ASP A 214 10.17 -19.03 11.59
CA ASP A 214 10.72 -18.84 12.94
C ASP A 214 9.64 -18.44 13.94
N SER A 215 8.66 -17.65 13.50
CA SER A 215 7.53 -17.22 14.33
C SER A 215 6.62 -18.38 14.71
N ILE A 216 6.32 -19.27 13.76
CA ILE A 216 5.59 -20.52 14.03
C ILE A 216 6.36 -21.39 15.04
N ARG A 217 7.64 -21.65 14.77
CA ARG A 217 8.47 -22.56 15.59
C ARG A 217 8.65 -22.05 17.02
N ALA A 218 8.82 -20.74 17.18
CA ALA A 218 9.04 -20.11 18.48
C ALA A 218 7.75 -19.62 19.15
N ASN A 219 6.58 -19.83 18.53
CA ASN A 219 5.28 -19.33 18.99
C ASN A 219 5.31 -17.81 19.33
N LYS A 220 5.84 -17.00 18.42
CA LYS A 220 5.93 -15.54 18.55
C LYS A 220 5.22 -14.83 17.40
N LYS A 221 4.97 -13.53 17.59
CA LYS A 221 4.38 -12.67 16.56
C LYS A 221 5.37 -12.48 15.39
N PRO A 222 4.94 -12.64 14.12
CA PRO A 222 5.78 -12.30 12.97
C PRO A 222 5.89 -10.78 12.78
N ASN A 223 6.87 -10.34 11.99
CA ASN A 223 7.13 -8.92 11.72
C ASN A 223 5.96 -8.24 10.99
N ALA A 224 5.24 -8.96 10.13
CA ALA A 224 4.04 -8.50 9.44
C ALA A 224 2.83 -9.32 9.88
N ASP A 225 2.34 -9.04 11.08
CA ASP A 225 1.20 -9.76 11.65
C ASP A 225 -0.15 -9.32 11.06
N ILE A 226 -1.20 -10.09 11.40
CA ILE A 226 -2.56 -9.85 10.92
C ILE A 226 -3.13 -8.51 11.42
N GLU A 227 -2.67 -8.04 12.57
CA GLU A 227 -3.13 -6.78 13.17
C GLU A 227 -2.62 -5.57 12.37
N LEU A 228 -1.35 -5.59 11.96
CA LEU A 228 -0.80 -4.61 11.01
C LEU A 228 -1.51 -4.72 9.65
N ALA A 229 -1.67 -5.94 9.14
CA ALA A 229 -2.27 -6.18 7.84
C ALA A 229 -3.71 -5.64 7.75
N VAL A 230 -4.55 -5.90 8.76
CA VAL A 230 -5.94 -5.42 8.77
C VAL A 230 -6.03 -3.89 8.85
N ARG A 231 -5.12 -3.23 9.59
CA ARG A 231 -5.06 -1.76 9.66
C ARG A 231 -4.65 -1.15 8.31
N ALA A 232 -3.58 -1.66 7.71
CA ALA A 232 -3.14 -1.22 6.39
C ALA A 232 -4.18 -1.50 5.29
N GLN A 233 -4.80 -2.68 5.33
CA GLN A 233 -5.84 -3.05 4.38
C GLN A 233 -7.08 -2.16 4.52
N THR A 234 -7.41 -1.72 5.74
CA THR A 234 -8.49 -0.74 5.94
C THR A 234 -8.19 0.57 5.22
N VAL A 235 -6.95 1.08 5.30
CA VAL A 235 -6.54 2.28 4.54
C VAL A 235 -6.72 2.06 3.04
N ILE A 236 -6.25 0.92 2.52
CA ILE A 236 -6.31 0.59 1.09
C ILE A 236 -7.75 0.46 0.60
N SER A 237 -8.61 -0.23 1.35
CA SER A 237 -10.03 -0.39 1.00
C SER A 237 -10.78 0.94 1.03
N LEU A 238 -10.50 1.82 1.99
CA LEU A 238 -11.08 3.17 2.01
C LEU A 238 -10.52 4.04 0.87
N ALA A 239 -9.25 3.88 0.50
CA ALA A 239 -8.66 4.57 -0.64
C ALA A 239 -9.32 4.14 -1.96
N GLU A 240 -9.56 2.83 -2.15
CA GLU A 240 -10.31 2.32 -3.29
C GLU A 240 -11.72 2.92 -3.33
N MET A 241 -12.46 2.86 -2.22
CA MET A 241 -13.79 3.46 -2.12
C MET A 241 -13.77 4.95 -2.43
N SER A 242 -12.83 5.68 -1.86
CA SER A 242 -12.69 7.13 -2.05
C SER A 242 -12.48 7.47 -3.52
N GLN A 243 -11.56 6.77 -4.20
CA GLN A 243 -11.25 6.99 -5.60
C GLN A 243 -12.42 6.61 -6.51
N ARG A 244 -13.06 5.46 -6.26
CA ARG A 244 -14.11 4.92 -7.13
C ARG A 244 -15.47 5.59 -6.95
N LEU A 245 -15.76 6.08 -5.74
CA LEU A 245 -17.01 6.75 -5.42
C LEU A 245 -16.89 8.29 -5.41
N ASN A 246 -15.70 8.82 -5.69
CA ASN A 246 -15.41 10.26 -5.70
C ASN A 246 -15.83 10.96 -4.39
N MET A 247 -15.42 10.41 -3.25
CA MET A 247 -15.77 10.93 -1.93
C MET A 247 -14.65 10.74 -0.91
N THR A 248 -14.72 11.46 0.20
CA THR A 248 -13.92 11.16 1.39
C THR A 248 -14.53 9.99 2.15
N CYS A 249 -13.71 9.05 2.63
CA CYS A 249 -14.17 7.94 3.46
C CYS A 249 -13.66 8.09 4.90
N LEU A 250 -14.57 7.99 5.87
CA LEU A 250 -14.29 7.94 7.31
C LEU A 250 -14.47 6.52 7.83
N PHE A 251 -13.72 6.14 8.86
CA PHE A 251 -13.80 4.81 9.45
C PHE A 251 -14.06 4.87 10.95
N ASP A 252 -15.09 4.15 11.38
CA ASP A 252 -15.38 3.89 12.79
C ASP A 252 -14.78 2.55 13.18
N GLU A 253 -13.70 2.58 13.96
CA GLU A 253 -12.99 1.39 14.43
C GLU A 253 -13.88 0.50 15.30
N LYS A 254 -14.70 1.09 16.19
CA LYS A 254 -15.52 0.35 17.15
C LYS A 254 -16.68 -0.35 16.45
N ALA A 255 -17.35 0.36 15.54
CA ALA A 255 -18.49 -0.17 14.80
C ALA A 255 -18.07 -0.97 13.56
N ARG A 256 -16.80 -0.87 13.12
CA ARG A 256 -16.30 -1.40 11.84
C ARG A 256 -17.12 -0.90 10.65
N LYS A 257 -17.46 0.39 10.66
CA LYS A 257 -18.31 1.02 9.64
C LYS A 257 -17.56 2.09 8.86
N VAL A 258 -17.99 2.28 7.62
CA VAL A 258 -17.50 3.34 6.73
C VAL A 258 -18.56 4.43 6.61
N MET A 259 -18.15 5.69 6.65
CA MET A 259 -19.01 6.84 6.42
C MET A 259 -18.42 7.73 5.33
N ASP A 260 -19.27 8.53 4.67
CA ASP A 260 -18.79 9.61 3.80
C ASP A 260 -18.38 10.85 4.61
N GLY A 261 -17.87 11.88 3.92
CA GLY A 261 -17.48 13.15 4.53
C GLY A 261 -18.61 13.93 5.22
N SER A 262 -19.88 13.56 5.01
CA SER A 262 -21.04 14.13 5.71
C SER A 262 -21.44 13.34 6.96
N GLY A 263 -20.80 12.19 7.21
CA GLY A 263 -21.11 11.29 8.32
C GLY A 263 -22.20 10.26 8.01
N LYS A 264 -22.64 10.13 6.75
CA LYS A 264 -23.61 9.11 6.34
C LYS A 264 -22.90 7.77 6.12
N GLU A 265 -23.48 6.69 6.64
CA GLU A 265 -22.94 5.33 6.44
C GLU A 265 -22.91 4.96 4.94
N VAL A 266 -21.76 4.44 4.49
CA VAL A 266 -21.51 3.95 3.15
C VAL A 266 -21.21 2.46 3.23
N LYS A 267 -21.91 1.65 2.44
CA LYS A 267 -21.61 0.22 2.38
C LYS A 267 -20.26 0.01 1.68
N PRO A 268 -19.36 -0.81 2.23
CA PRO A 268 -18.12 -1.18 1.55
C PRO A 268 -18.41 -1.73 0.15
N ILE A 269 -17.61 -1.33 -0.83
CA ILE A 269 -17.72 -1.87 -2.18
C ILE A 269 -17.12 -3.28 -2.23
N THR A 270 -17.76 -4.17 -2.98
CA THR A 270 -17.31 -5.54 -3.23
C THR A 270 -17.24 -5.83 -4.73
N TYR A 271 -16.80 -7.05 -5.08
CA TYR A 271 -16.71 -7.59 -6.44
C TYR A 271 -18.09 -7.67 -7.13
N GLY A 272 -18.54 -6.52 -7.62
CA GLY A 272 -19.75 -6.30 -8.42
C GLY A 272 -20.74 -5.30 -7.81
N THR A 273 -20.32 -4.52 -6.81
CA THR A 273 -21.13 -3.39 -6.29
C THR A 273 -21.24 -2.23 -7.28
N LEU A 274 -20.24 -2.05 -8.15
CA LEU A 274 -20.18 -0.98 -9.15
C LEU A 274 -20.22 -1.58 -10.55
N GLU A 275 -20.60 -0.79 -11.56
CA GLU A 275 -20.79 -1.24 -12.96
C GLU A 275 -19.54 -1.90 -13.58
N LEU A 276 -18.35 -1.45 -13.15
CA LEU A 276 -17.05 -1.99 -13.55
C LEU A 276 -16.49 -3.04 -12.58
N SER A 277 -17.19 -3.37 -11.49
CA SER A 277 -16.78 -4.46 -10.56
C SER A 277 -17.39 -5.82 -10.93
#